data_AF-A0A545ARB2-F1
#
_entry.id   AF-A0A545ARB2-F1
#
_cell.length_a   1.000
_cell.length_b   1.000
_cell.length_c   1.000
_cell.angle_alpha   90.00
_cell.angle_beta   90.00
_cell.angle_gamma   90.00
#
_symmetry.space_group_name_H-M   'P 1'
#
loop_
_entity.id
_entity.type
_entity.pdbx_description
1 polymer ?
#
loop_
_entity_poly.entity_id
_entity_poly.type
_entity_poly.pdbx_seq_one_letter_code
_entity_poly.pdbx_strand_id
1 'polypeptide(L)'
;MDLLAEPPEEPPAPADPSNRDPIAIALAGVAALFATVALGVAVLTWLSVADLQTIVAASDTNTPVQTGASTAPEEAPTGQAVAPLPEEPLDQVPAVPTYSQAYGAQTLRLSLPPCQSTMTRYLDLDEPRVDADASRADLYYKARTGCWGTPQLYLINGITASVVNRPTVRPAQCATSIKNAPADNPISLDGTKVICVQTSADKAIGENISQKMVVLVVSAPTATGQTTIRASAWNMTT
;
A
#
# COMPACT_ATOMS: atom_id res chain seq x y z
N MET A 1 10.87 -84.00 -18.93
CA MET A 1 10.54 -82.57 -18.95
C MET A 1 9.97 -82.23 -17.59
N ASP A 2 10.64 -81.29 -16.96
CA ASP A 2 10.63 -80.92 -15.55
C ASP A 2 9.25 -80.67 -14.92
N LEU A 3 9.07 -81.23 -13.72
CA LEU A 3 8.18 -80.71 -12.70
C LEU A 3 9.05 -80.43 -11.46
N LEU A 4 9.54 -79.19 -11.37
CA LEU A 4 10.21 -78.67 -10.19
C LEU A 4 9.18 -78.50 -9.07
N ALA A 5 9.37 -79.20 -7.96
CA ALA A 5 8.67 -78.95 -6.71
C ALA A 5 9.56 -78.05 -5.83
N GLU A 6 9.05 -76.88 -5.47
CA GLU A 6 9.68 -75.94 -4.55
C GLU A 6 9.64 -76.46 -3.09
N PRO A 7 10.68 -76.21 -2.27
CA PRO A 7 10.67 -76.55 -0.86
C PRO A 7 9.82 -75.56 -0.03
N PRO A 8 9.25 -75.99 1.12
CA PRO A 8 8.36 -75.16 1.93
C PRO A 8 9.12 -74.04 2.67
N GLU A 9 8.53 -72.84 2.64
CA GLU A 9 8.99 -71.63 3.31
C GLU A 9 8.79 -71.75 4.83
N GLU A 10 9.88 -71.67 5.60
CA GLU A 10 9.86 -71.71 7.06
C GLU A 10 9.51 -70.32 7.62
N PRO A 11 8.50 -70.19 8.52
CA PRO A 11 8.10 -68.90 9.04
C PRO A 11 9.19 -68.31 9.96
N PRO A 12 9.51 -67.01 9.85
CA PRO A 12 10.53 -66.39 10.70
C PRO A 12 10.10 -66.36 12.16
N ALA A 13 11.03 -66.72 13.04
CA ALA A 13 10.85 -66.65 14.49
C ALA A 13 10.63 -65.20 14.97
N PRO A 14 9.82 -64.99 16.04
CA PRO A 14 9.63 -63.66 16.61
C PRO A 14 10.93 -63.12 17.22
N ALA A 15 11.20 -61.85 16.97
CA ALA A 15 12.36 -61.15 17.52
C ALA A 15 12.25 -60.99 19.04
N ASP A 16 13.33 -61.32 19.75
CA ASP A 16 13.49 -61.05 21.19
C ASP A 16 13.47 -59.54 21.48
N PRO A 17 12.85 -59.08 22.57
CA PRO A 17 12.81 -57.68 22.96
C PRO A 17 14.16 -57.22 23.52
N SER A 18 15.06 -56.84 22.61
CA SER A 18 16.36 -56.25 22.93
C SER A 18 16.21 -54.79 23.34
N ASN A 19 16.56 -54.54 24.61
CA ASN A 19 17.11 -53.32 25.19
C ASN A 19 16.29 -52.02 25.06
N ARG A 20 15.70 -51.62 26.19
CA ARG A 20 15.02 -50.33 26.40
C ARG A 20 16.06 -49.21 26.49
N ASP A 21 16.20 -48.44 25.41
CA ASP A 21 16.90 -47.15 25.45
C ASP A 21 16.03 -46.07 26.14
N PRO A 22 16.48 -45.48 27.26
CA PRO A 22 15.71 -44.49 28.03
C PRO A 22 15.57 -43.10 27.34
N ILE A 23 16.08 -42.95 26.11
CA ILE A 23 16.07 -41.68 25.36
C ILE A 23 14.73 -41.49 24.60
N ALA A 24 13.96 -42.56 24.40
CA ALA A 24 12.66 -42.49 23.72
C ALA A 24 11.51 -41.91 24.58
N ILE A 25 11.71 -41.70 25.89
CA ILE A 25 10.66 -41.21 26.81
C ILE A 25 10.66 -39.67 26.93
N ALA A 26 11.60 -38.96 26.29
CA ALA A 26 11.62 -37.49 26.29
C ALA A 26 10.79 -36.83 25.17
N LEU A 27 10.22 -37.60 24.23
CA LEU A 27 9.54 -37.08 23.03
C LEU A 27 8.00 -37.05 23.09
N ALA A 28 7.39 -37.50 24.18
CA ALA A 28 5.92 -37.47 24.35
C ALA A 28 5.39 -36.27 25.18
N GLY A 29 6.27 -35.44 25.78
CA GLY A 29 5.86 -34.37 26.70
C GLY A 29 5.67 -32.97 26.09
N VAL A 30 6.12 -32.72 24.86
CA VAL A 30 6.13 -31.36 24.27
C VAL A 30 4.92 -31.11 23.35
N ALA A 31 4.18 -32.14 22.96
CA ALA A 31 3.02 -32.02 22.08
C ALA A 31 1.77 -31.42 22.76
N ALA A 32 1.71 -31.38 24.10
CA ALA A 32 0.54 -30.89 24.83
C ALA A 32 0.60 -29.40 25.24
N LEU A 33 1.74 -28.71 25.08
CA LEU A 33 1.88 -27.30 25.51
C LEU A 33 1.62 -26.27 24.40
N PHE A 34 1.53 -26.66 23.13
CA PHE A 34 1.30 -25.75 22.00
C PHE A 34 -0.17 -25.64 21.55
N ALA A 35 -1.09 -26.31 22.23
CA ALA A 35 -2.52 -26.30 21.86
C ALA A 35 -3.33 -25.12 22.46
N THR A 36 -2.74 -24.24 23.27
CA THR A 36 -3.49 -23.18 23.99
C THR A 36 -3.22 -21.74 23.54
N VAL A 37 -2.33 -21.49 22.58
CA VAL A 37 -2.04 -20.11 22.10
C VAL A 37 -2.87 -19.73 20.85
N ALA A 38 -3.56 -20.67 20.21
CA ALA A 38 -4.27 -20.46 18.95
C ALA A 38 -5.74 -19.96 19.07
N LEU A 39 -6.21 -19.60 20.27
CA LEU A 39 -7.59 -19.13 20.52
C LEU A 39 -7.66 -17.71 21.13
N GLY A 40 -6.60 -16.89 21.00
CA GLY A 40 -6.49 -15.60 21.68
C GLY A 40 -6.62 -14.32 20.84
N VAL A 41 -6.76 -14.38 19.51
CA VAL A 41 -6.74 -13.16 18.65
C VAL A 41 -7.90 -13.08 17.66
N ALA A 42 -9.06 -13.65 18.00
CA ALA A 42 -10.26 -13.63 17.15
C ALA A 42 -11.41 -12.73 17.66
N VAL A 43 -11.16 -11.77 18.56
CA VAL A 43 -12.22 -11.00 19.24
C VAL A 43 -12.16 -9.46 19.06
N LEU A 44 -11.26 -8.89 18.25
CA LEU A 44 -11.10 -7.42 18.19
C LEU A 44 -11.36 -6.71 16.84
N THR A 45 -12.08 -7.31 15.89
CA THR A 45 -12.38 -6.61 14.60
C THR A 45 -13.86 -6.28 14.34
N TRP A 46 -14.75 -6.47 15.31
CA TRP A 46 -16.21 -6.28 15.13
C TRP A 46 -16.84 -5.16 15.97
N LEU A 47 -16.12 -4.10 16.27
CA LEU A 47 -16.70 -2.89 16.87
C LEU A 47 -15.96 -1.65 16.38
N SER A 48 -16.40 -1.05 15.25
CA SER A 48 -16.24 0.39 14.91
C SER A 48 -16.70 0.69 13.48
N VAL A 49 -17.95 0.38 13.12
CA VAL A 49 -18.59 1.03 11.95
C VAL A 49 -20.08 1.26 12.24
N ALA A 50 -20.37 1.98 13.31
CA ALA A 50 -21.69 2.54 13.57
C ALA A 50 -21.50 3.84 14.35
N ASP A 51 -21.06 4.91 13.68
CA ASP A 51 -21.26 6.31 14.10
C ASP A 51 -20.60 7.31 13.13
N LEU A 52 -21.07 7.34 11.87
CA LEU A 52 -20.67 8.41 10.94
C LEU A 52 -21.84 9.02 10.14
N GLN A 53 -23.08 8.81 10.56
CA GLN A 53 -24.26 9.38 9.88
C GLN A 53 -24.97 10.51 10.65
N THR A 54 -24.39 11.04 11.73
CA THR A 54 -25.10 12.03 12.59
C THR A 54 -24.46 13.42 12.68
N ILE A 55 -23.55 13.80 11.76
CA ILE A 55 -23.01 15.18 11.71
C ILE A 55 -22.97 15.73 10.27
N VAL A 56 -24.07 15.61 9.53
CA VAL A 56 -24.29 16.38 8.28
C VAL A 56 -25.58 17.22 8.37
N ALA A 57 -26.22 17.29 9.55
CA ALA A 57 -27.41 18.10 9.78
C ALA A 57 -27.10 19.28 10.72
N ALA A 58 -26.25 20.21 10.30
CA ALA A 58 -26.17 21.55 10.92
C ALA A 58 -25.29 22.50 10.07
N SER A 59 -25.76 22.89 8.89
CA SER A 59 -25.26 24.12 8.22
C SER A 59 -26.36 24.67 7.32
N ASP A 60 -27.52 24.94 7.91
CA ASP A 60 -28.56 25.78 7.33
C ASP A 60 -29.06 26.72 8.42
N THR A 61 -28.46 27.91 8.53
CA THR A 61 -29.21 29.11 8.96
C THR A 61 -28.51 30.38 8.47
N ASN A 62 -29.09 30.97 7.42
CA ASN A 62 -28.99 32.38 7.08
C ASN A 62 -29.33 33.26 8.30
N THR A 63 -28.51 34.27 8.61
CA THR A 63 -29.03 35.59 9.03
C THR A 63 -28.00 36.69 8.73
N PRO A 64 -28.39 37.78 8.03
CA PRO A 64 -27.56 38.96 7.85
C PRO A 64 -27.69 39.90 9.05
N VAL A 65 -26.60 40.55 9.46
CA VAL A 65 -26.66 41.69 10.38
C VAL A 65 -25.99 42.88 9.71
N GLN A 66 -26.80 43.90 9.48
CA GLN A 66 -26.45 45.22 8.99
C GLN A 66 -26.41 46.20 10.18
N THR A 67 -25.61 47.26 10.01
CA THR A 67 -25.70 48.61 10.60
C THR A 67 -24.74 48.96 11.75
N GLY A 68 -23.94 50.01 11.50
CA GLY A 68 -23.21 50.78 12.51
C GLY A 68 -22.23 51.78 11.90
N ALA A 69 -22.72 52.96 11.50
CA ALA A 69 -21.91 54.09 11.05
C ALA A 69 -21.25 54.80 12.25
N SER A 70 -20.00 55.28 12.10
CA SER A 70 -19.42 56.32 12.97
C SER A 70 -18.26 57.05 12.28
N THR A 71 -18.56 58.27 11.83
CA THR A 71 -17.77 59.54 11.82
C THR A 71 -16.23 59.50 11.79
N ALA A 72 -15.67 60.14 10.75
CA ALA A 72 -14.32 60.73 10.69
C ALA A 72 -14.22 61.99 11.59
N PRO A 73 -13.01 62.49 11.94
CA PRO A 73 -12.29 63.41 11.04
C PRO A 73 -10.74 63.29 10.99
N GLU A 74 -10.22 63.54 9.77
CA GLU A 74 -9.07 64.40 9.39
C GLU A 74 -7.74 64.39 10.19
N GLU A 75 -6.65 63.92 9.56
CA GLU A 75 -5.42 64.71 9.33
C GLU A 75 -4.51 64.01 8.29
N ALA A 76 -4.04 64.78 7.30
CA ALA A 76 -3.07 64.34 6.30
C ALA A 76 -1.64 64.68 6.74
N PRO A 77 -0.64 63.88 6.35
CA PRO A 77 0.56 64.47 5.78
C PRO A 77 0.90 63.88 4.42
N THR A 78 1.20 64.80 3.51
CA THR A 78 1.78 64.61 2.19
C THR A 78 3.01 63.69 2.21
N GLY A 79 2.97 62.61 1.43
CA GLY A 79 4.11 61.73 1.18
C GLY A 79 3.99 61.07 -0.19
N GLN A 80 4.66 61.65 -1.18
CA GLN A 80 5.11 61.08 -2.46
C GLN A 80 4.20 60.07 -3.18
N ALA A 81 3.60 60.52 -4.29
CA ALA A 81 2.99 59.66 -5.30
C ALA A 81 4.02 58.70 -5.89
N VAL A 82 4.00 57.44 -5.45
CA VAL A 82 4.60 56.32 -6.17
C VAL A 82 3.62 55.97 -7.28
N ALA A 83 4.10 55.99 -8.53
CA ALA A 83 3.31 55.59 -9.69
C ALA A 83 2.71 54.18 -9.46
N PRO A 84 1.46 53.90 -9.87
CA PRO A 84 0.92 52.55 -9.79
C PRO A 84 1.80 51.62 -10.61
N LEU A 85 2.42 50.64 -9.95
CA LEU A 85 2.94 49.47 -10.65
C LEU A 85 1.77 48.83 -11.40
N PRO A 86 1.97 48.31 -12.62
CA PRO A 86 0.96 47.51 -13.28
C PRO A 86 0.54 46.37 -12.34
N GLU A 87 -0.73 46.32 -11.98
CA GLU A 87 -1.33 45.19 -11.28
C GLU A 87 -1.18 43.98 -12.20
N GLU A 88 -0.16 43.15 -11.98
CA GLU A 88 -0.20 41.77 -12.44
C GLU A 88 -1.46 41.15 -11.85
N PRO A 89 -2.32 40.51 -12.66
CA PRO A 89 -3.55 39.92 -12.15
C PRO A 89 -3.21 38.85 -11.11
N LEU A 90 -3.45 39.17 -9.83
CA LEU A 90 -3.33 38.28 -8.69
C LEU A 90 -4.49 37.26 -8.63
N ASP A 91 -4.90 36.68 -9.77
CA ASP A 91 -6.12 35.86 -9.82
C ASP A 91 -5.93 34.56 -10.60
N GLN A 92 -4.86 33.84 -10.30
CA GLN A 92 -4.86 32.39 -10.48
C GLN A 92 -4.47 31.74 -9.17
N VAL A 93 -5.42 31.71 -8.23
CA VAL A 93 -5.38 30.72 -7.14
C VAL A 93 -5.21 29.36 -7.82
N PRO A 94 -4.11 28.63 -7.57
CA PRO A 94 -3.91 27.34 -8.23
C PRO A 94 -5.10 26.44 -7.89
N ALA A 95 -5.73 25.89 -8.93
CA ALA A 95 -6.88 25.02 -8.78
C ALA A 95 -6.51 23.87 -7.83
N VAL A 96 -7.26 23.76 -6.74
CA VAL A 96 -7.05 22.69 -5.76
C VAL A 96 -7.64 21.41 -6.36
N PRO A 97 -6.85 20.35 -6.54
CA PRO A 97 -7.36 19.12 -7.13
C PRO A 97 -8.47 18.53 -6.24
N THR A 98 -9.53 18.08 -6.89
CA THR A 98 -10.60 17.30 -6.27
C THR A 98 -10.34 15.81 -6.48
N TYR A 99 -10.83 14.99 -5.55
CA TYR A 99 -10.57 13.55 -5.53
C TYR A 99 -11.88 12.77 -5.42
N SER A 100 -12.11 11.84 -6.34
CA SER A 100 -13.24 10.89 -6.30
C SER A 100 -12.73 9.45 -6.29
N GLN A 101 -13.37 8.55 -5.54
CA GLN A 101 -12.87 7.18 -5.40
C GLN A 101 -12.96 6.42 -6.73
N ALA A 102 -11.83 5.87 -7.19
CA ALA A 102 -11.76 5.02 -8.39
C ALA A 102 -11.92 3.55 -8.02
N TYR A 103 -11.17 3.09 -7.00
CA TYR A 103 -11.31 1.75 -6.43
C TYR A 103 -10.83 1.73 -4.97
N GLY A 104 -11.30 0.75 -4.18
CA GLY A 104 -10.96 0.60 -2.77
C GLY A 104 -10.36 -0.76 -2.44
N ALA A 105 -9.24 -0.75 -1.71
CA ALA A 105 -8.61 -1.91 -1.08
C ALA A 105 -8.40 -3.15 -1.98
N GLN A 106 -8.10 -2.94 -3.27
CA GLN A 106 -7.80 -4.01 -4.21
C GLN A 106 -6.51 -4.72 -3.80
N THR A 107 -6.54 -6.05 -3.79
CA THR A 107 -5.43 -6.87 -3.31
C THR A 107 -4.60 -7.39 -4.48
N LEU A 108 -3.36 -6.93 -4.58
CA LEU A 108 -2.37 -7.37 -5.56
C LEU A 108 -1.34 -8.27 -4.87
N ARG A 109 -1.20 -9.49 -5.37
CA ARG A 109 -0.25 -10.47 -4.83
C ARG A 109 0.99 -10.51 -5.71
N LEU A 110 2.11 -10.06 -5.14
CA LEU A 110 3.41 -10.15 -5.79
C LEU A 110 4.15 -11.35 -5.25
N SER A 111 4.51 -12.27 -6.14
CA SER A 111 5.45 -13.33 -5.81
C SER A 111 6.85 -12.90 -6.22
N LEU A 112 7.80 -12.94 -5.29
CA LEU A 112 9.20 -12.75 -5.65
C LEU A 112 9.60 -13.80 -6.69
N PRO A 113 10.31 -13.38 -7.74
CA PRO A 113 10.99 -14.31 -8.59
C PRO A 113 11.96 -15.20 -7.79
N PRO A 114 12.24 -16.42 -8.26
CA PRO A 114 13.31 -17.24 -7.71
C PRO A 114 14.62 -16.47 -7.62
N CYS A 115 15.49 -16.88 -6.70
CA CYS A 115 16.89 -16.47 -6.68
C CYS A 115 17.52 -16.44 -8.07
N GLN A 116 18.34 -15.42 -8.34
CA GLN A 116 19.03 -15.21 -9.63
C GLN A 116 18.10 -15.03 -10.84
N SER A 117 16.79 -14.90 -10.62
CA SER A 117 15.86 -14.56 -11.69
C SER A 117 16.02 -13.11 -12.09
N THR A 118 16.02 -12.87 -13.40
CA THR A 118 15.92 -11.55 -14.01
C THR A 118 14.46 -11.10 -14.17
N MET A 119 13.50 -11.89 -13.68
CA MET A 119 12.08 -11.61 -13.84
C MET A 119 11.72 -10.29 -13.16
N THR A 120 11.03 -9.45 -13.90
CA THR A 120 10.45 -8.19 -13.43
C THR A 120 8.94 -8.35 -13.48
N ARG A 121 8.25 -7.98 -12.40
CA ARG A 121 6.78 -8.00 -12.33
C ARG A 121 6.30 -6.57 -12.46
N TYR A 122 5.51 -6.30 -13.49
CA TYR A 122 4.97 -4.97 -13.74
C TYR A 122 3.60 -4.83 -13.07
N LEU A 123 3.31 -3.64 -12.52
CA LEU A 123 2.05 -3.32 -11.87
C LEU A 123 1.43 -2.13 -12.57
N ASP A 124 0.16 -2.27 -12.94
CA ASP A 124 -0.70 -1.18 -13.38
C ASP A 124 -1.56 -0.76 -12.19
N LEU A 125 -1.53 0.53 -11.85
CA LEU A 125 -2.31 1.15 -10.79
C LEU A 125 -3.54 1.88 -11.33
N ASP A 126 -3.59 2.16 -12.63
CA ASP A 126 -4.77 2.71 -13.29
C ASP A 126 -5.89 1.67 -13.38
N GLU A 127 -5.51 0.43 -13.69
CA GLU A 127 -6.34 -0.77 -13.57
C GLU A 127 -5.59 -1.77 -12.68
N PRO A 128 -5.96 -1.92 -11.39
CA PRO A 128 -5.13 -2.58 -10.39
C PRO A 128 -4.90 -4.06 -10.75
N ARG A 129 -3.73 -4.36 -11.33
CA ARG A 129 -3.31 -5.72 -11.69
C ARG A 129 -1.79 -5.89 -11.57
N VAL A 130 -1.40 -7.14 -11.34
CA VAL A 130 -0.01 -7.60 -11.45
C VAL A 130 0.20 -8.20 -12.84
N ASP A 131 1.45 -8.24 -13.30
CA ASP A 131 1.81 -8.76 -14.64
C ASP A 131 1.17 -7.97 -15.77
N ALA A 132 1.06 -6.66 -15.59
CA ALA A 132 0.67 -5.76 -16.67
C ALA A 132 1.75 -5.74 -17.77
N ASP A 133 1.36 -5.36 -18.99
CA ASP A 133 2.33 -4.98 -20.02
C ASP A 133 3.21 -3.82 -19.52
N ALA A 134 4.49 -3.85 -19.86
CA ALA A 134 5.45 -2.84 -19.41
C ALA A 134 5.05 -1.41 -19.86
N SER A 135 4.34 -1.27 -20.99
CA SER A 135 3.83 0.00 -21.50
C SER A 135 2.68 0.58 -20.67
N ARG A 136 1.93 -0.27 -19.96
CA ARG A 136 0.79 0.13 -19.13
C ARG A 136 1.14 0.20 -17.64
N ALA A 137 2.35 -0.20 -17.29
CA ALA A 137 2.78 -0.27 -15.90
C ALA A 137 3.07 1.13 -15.34
N ASP A 138 2.76 1.31 -14.06
CA ASP A 138 3.18 2.48 -13.28
C ASP A 138 4.37 2.14 -12.39
N LEU A 139 4.42 0.89 -11.93
CA LEU A 139 5.48 0.38 -11.08
C LEU A 139 6.02 -0.92 -11.64
N TYR A 140 7.25 -1.23 -11.27
CA TYR A 140 7.73 -2.59 -11.45
C TYR A 140 8.53 -3.05 -10.25
N TYR A 141 8.46 -4.35 -10.02
CA TYR A 141 9.08 -5.05 -8.91
C TYR A 141 10.20 -5.94 -9.45
N LYS A 142 11.42 -5.74 -8.94
CA LYS A 142 12.59 -6.56 -9.33
C LYS A 142 12.98 -7.52 -8.21
N ALA A 143 13.47 -8.69 -8.63
CA ALA A 143 14.06 -9.67 -7.74
C ALA A 143 15.29 -9.12 -7.01
N ARG A 144 15.63 -9.76 -5.89
CA ARG A 144 16.88 -9.53 -5.16
C ARG A 144 18.08 -10.00 -5.99
N THR A 145 19.12 -9.18 -6.10
CA THR A 145 20.38 -9.59 -6.74
C THR A 145 21.07 -10.68 -5.93
N GLY A 146 21.25 -11.87 -6.52
CA GLY A 146 22.09 -12.92 -5.93
C GLY A 146 21.55 -13.61 -4.67
N CYS A 147 20.22 -13.72 -4.51
CA CYS A 147 19.50 -14.27 -3.33
C CYS A 147 19.50 -13.39 -2.07
N TRP A 148 20.32 -12.35 -2.02
CA TRP A 148 20.51 -11.52 -0.84
C TRP A 148 19.97 -10.11 -1.10
N GLY A 149 19.58 -9.40 -0.03
CA GLY A 149 19.11 -8.02 -0.10
C GLY A 149 17.61 -7.84 0.03
N THR A 150 17.18 -6.57 0.00
CA THR A 150 15.78 -6.18 0.20
C THR A 150 15.09 -6.02 -1.15
N PRO A 151 13.87 -6.54 -1.33
CA PRO A 151 13.12 -6.31 -2.56
C PRO A 151 12.87 -4.82 -2.80
N GLN A 152 12.78 -4.44 -4.07
CA GLN A 152 12.66 -3.04 -4.47
C GLN A 152 11.48 -2.84 -5.39
N LEU A 153 10.73 -1.77 -5.13
CA LEU A 153 9.64 -1.29 -5.97
C LEU A 153 10.14 -0.05 -6.71
N TYR A 154 10.15 -0.11 -8.03
CA TYR A 154 10.62 0.96 -8.89
C TYR A 154 9.43 1.73 -9.46
N LEU A 155 9.59 3.05 -9.51
CA LEU A 155 8.65 3.97 -10.13
C LEU A 155 9.02 4.13 -11.62
N ILE A 156 8.04 4.07 -12.51
CA ILE A 156 8.23 4.40 -13.94
C ILE A 156 8.25 5.92 -14.12
N ASN A 157 8.79 6.41 -15.24
CA ASN A 157 8.87 7.83 -15.54
C ASN A 157 7.49 8.52 -15.45
N GLY A 158 7.46 9.71 -14.85
CA GLY A 158 6.22 10.47 -14.62
C GLY A 158 5.43 10.06 -13.38
N ILE A 159 5.86 9.01 -12.66
CA ILE A 159 5.28 8.59 -11.39
C ILE A 159 6.05 9.24 -10.25
N THR A 160 5.32 9.80 -9.29
CA THR A 160 5.89 10.35 -8.05
C THR A 160 5.29 9.67 -6.84
N ALA A 161 6.05 9.57 -5.76
CA ALA A 161 5.61 8.87 -4.57
C ALA A 161 6.16 9.49 -3.28
N SER A 162 5.57 9.15 -2.15
CA SER A 162 6.10 9.41 -0.81
C SER A 162 5.77 8.25 0.12
N VAL A 163 6.64 7.94 1.08
CA VAL A 163 6.36 6.95 2.13
C VAL A 163 5.77 7.65 3.34
N VAL A 164 4.66 7.12 3.86
CA VAL A 164 3.95 7.67 5.03
C VAL A 164 3.72 6.58 6.07
N ASN A 165 3.31 6.99 7.28
CA ASN A 165 3.23 6.10 8.44
C ASN A 165 1.82 5.55 8.73
N ARG A 166 0.80 5.95 7.96
CA ARG A 166 -0.61 5.62 8.26
C ARG A 166 -1.39 5.19 7.00
N PRO A 167 -2.05 4.02 7.01
CA PRO A 167 -2.77 3.50 5.84
C PRO A 167 -4.07 4.26 5.54
N THR A 168 -4.58 5.04 6.49
CA THR A 168 -5.80 5.85 6.36
C THR A 168 -5.54 7.26 5.85
N VAL A 169 -4.36 7.50 5.26
CA VAL A 169 -3.99 8.79 4.66
C VAL A 169 -4.98 9.16 3.55
N ARG A 170 -5.42 10.41 3.53
CA ARG A 170 -6.35 10.93 2.51
C ARG A 170 -5.59 11.33 1.24
N PRO A 171 -6.21 11.31 0.05
CA PRO A 171 -5.53 11.62 -1.20
C PRO A 171 -4.91 13.03 -1.24
N ALA A 172 -5.59 14.04 -0.68
CA ALA A 172 -5.02 15.38 -0.56
C ALA A 172 -3.75 15.43 0.33
N GLN A 173 -3.75 14.65 1.43
CA GLN A 173 -2.58 14.53 2.30
C GLN A 173 -1.43 13.79 1.62
N CYS A 174 -1.75 12.80 0.77
CA CYS A 174 -0.77 12.16 -0.09
C CYS A 174 -0.12 13.15 -1.05
N ALA A 175 -0.90 14.00 -1.74
CA ALA A 175 -0.35 15.03 -2.62
C ALA A 175 0.61 15.98 -1.88
N THR A 176 0.22 16.41 -0.66
CA THR A 176 1.10 17.21 0.20
C THR A 176 2.38 16.46 0.59
N SER A 177 2.28 15.18 0.92
CA SER A 177 3.43 14.35 1.32
C SER A 177 4.42 14.14 0.16
N ILE A 178 3.91 13.87 -1.05
CA ILE A 178 4.71 13.76 -2.28
C ILE A 178 5.46 15.06 -2.57
N LYS A 179 4.78 16.21 -2.43
CA LYS A 179 5.39 17.52 -2.64
C LYS A 179 6.50 17.82 -1.63
N ASN A 180 6.29 17.48 -0.36
CA ASN A 180 7.18 17.89 0.74
C ASN A 180 8.35 16.92 0.96
N ALA A 181 8.13 15.62 0.71
CA ALA A 181 9.09 14.56 0.96
C ALA A 181 8.92 13.43 -0.07
N PRO A 182 9.32 13.65 -1.33
CA PRO A 182 9.27 12.60 -2.34
C PRO A 182 10.15 11.42 -1.93
N ALA A 183 9.67 10.21 -2.22
CA ALA A 183 10.42 8.98 -2.00
C ALA A 183 11.52 8.81 -3.06
N ASP A 184 12.60 8.16 -2.67
CA ASP A 184 13.63 7.70 -3.59
C ASP A 184 13.07 6.66 -4.58
N ASN A 185 13.73 6.54 -5.74
CA ASN A 185 13.47 5.48 -6.72
C ASN A 185 14.75 4.66 -6.92
N PRO A 186 14.78 3.36 -6.55
CA PRO A 186 13.67 2.54 -6.05
C PRO A 186 13.31 2.74 -4.58
N ILE A 187 12.08 2.37 -4.22
CA ILE A 187 11.62 2.22 -2.84
C ILE A 187 11.99 0.82 -2.34
N SER A 188 12.84 0.76 -1.31
CA SER A 188 13.18 -0.49 -0.61
C SER A 188 11.96 -1.04 0.15
N LEU A 189 11.72 -2.36 0.14
CA LEU A 189 10.65 -3.03 0.88
C LEU A 189 11.21 -3.85 2.05
N ASP A 190 11.84 -3.17 3.01
CA ASP A 190 12.47 -3.74 4.22
C ASP A 190 11.48 -4.06 5.34
N GLY A 191 10.22 -3.72 5.16
CA GLY A 191 9.14 -3.94 6.11
C GLY A 191 7.80 -3.53 5.51
N THR A 192 6.79 -3.44 6.37
CA THR A 192 5.47 -2.91 5.95
C THR A 192 5.61 -1.41 5.66
N LYS A 193 5.09 -0.97 4.51
CA LYS A 193 5.11 0.44 4.11
C LYS A 193 3.73 0.91 3.66
N VAL A 194 3.45 2.18 3.89
CA VAL A 194 2.35 2.88 3.24
C VAL A 194 2.96 3.87 2.25
N ILE A 195 2.60 3.73 0.98
CA ILE A 195 3.19 4.51 -0.11
C ILE A 195 2.05 5.27 -0.79
N CYS A 196 2.14 6.59 -0.75
CA CYS A 196 1.33 7.46 -1.61
C CYS A 196 2.00 7.50 -2.98
N VAL A 197 1.22 7.31 -4.05
CA VAL A 197 1.70 7.33 -5.43
C VAL A 197 0.77 8.23 -6.24
N GLN A 198 1.33 9.13 -7.03
CA GLN A 198 0.60 9.86 -8.05
C GLN A 198 0.97 9.29 -9.43
N THR A 199 -0.03 8.79 -10.17
CA THR A 199 0.20 8.19 -11.50
C THR A 199 0.54 9.24 -12.55
N SER A 200 1.02 8.83 -13.72
CA SER A 200 1.57 9.75 -14.72
C SER A 200 0.46 10.56 -15.39
N ALA A 201 0.61 11.90 -15.38
CA ALA A 201 -0.32 12.79 -16.08
C ALA A 201 -0.27 12.57 -17.60
N ASP A 202 0.94 12.44 -18.17
CA ASP A 202 1.14 12.26 -19.61
C ASP A 202 0.53 10.93 -20.09
N LYS A 203 0.70 9.86 -19.31
CA LYS A 203 0.09 8.55 -19.59
C LYS A 203 -1.43 8.67 -19.51
N ALA A 204 -1.96 9.32 -18.48
CA ALA A 204 -3.39 9.51 -18.31
C ALA A 204 -4.03 10.25 -19.49
N ILE A 205 -3.38 11.31 -19.98
CA ILE A 205 -3.79 12.04 -21.19
C ILE A 205 -3.73 11.13 -22.42
N GLY A 206 -2.61 10.40 -22.61
CA GLY A 206 -2.41 9.53 -23.76
C GLY A 206 -3.38 8.36 -23.85
N GLU A 207 -3.82 7.83 -22.70
CA GLU A 207 -4.78 6.72 -22.60
C GLU A 207 -6.24 7.21 -22.44
N ASN A 208 -6.48 8.52 -22.41
CA ASN A 208 -7.79 9.12 -22.17
C ASN A 208 -8.46 8.61 -20.87
N ILE A 209 -7.67 8.57 -19.79
CA ILE A 209 -8.10 8.20 -18.43
C ILE A 209 -7.79 9.33 -17.45
N SER A 210 -8.38 9.27 -16.26
CA SER A 210 -8.00 10.20 -15.17
C SER A 210 -6.69 9.77 -14.52
N GLN A 211 -5.81 10.74 -14.27
CA GLN A 211 -4.67 10.59 -13.35
C GLN A 211 -5.19 10.19 -11.96
N LYS A 212 -4.44 9.37 -11.24
CA LYS A 212 -4.85 8.85 -9.94
C LYS A 212 -3.87 9.20 -8.84
N MET A 213 -4.42 9.47 -7.67
CA MET A 213 -3.71 9.38 -6.40
C MET A 213 -3.99 8.00 -5.81
N VAL A 214 -2.96 7.25 -5.46
CA VAL A 214 -3.04 5.86 -5.01
C VAL A 214 -2.35 5.71 -3.66
N VAL A 215 -3.02 5.05 -2.72
CA VAL A 215 -2.45 4.61 -1.46
C VAL A 215 -2.20 3.11 -1.55
N LEU A 216 -0.94 2.74 -1.43
CA LEU A 216 -0.48 1.35 -1.37
C LEU A 216 -0.12 1.01 0.07
N VAL A 217 -0.74 -0.04 0.61
CA VAL A 217 -0.28 -0.68 1.84
C VAL A 217 0.45 -1.95 1.44
N VAL A 218 1.78 -1.91 1.51
CA VAL A 218 2.67 -2.99 1.10
C VAL A 218 3.08 -3.77 2.34
N SER A 219 2.77 -5.06 2.40
CA SER A 219 3.20 -5.93 3.49
C SER A 219 4.71 -6.13 3.45
N ALA A 220 5.31 -6.47 4.59
CA ALA A 220 6.65 -7.05 4.58
C ALA A 220 6.68 -8.31 3.67
N PRO A 221 7.78 -8.55 2.94
CA PRO A 221 7.95 -9.80 2.21
C PRO A 221 7.99 -10.99 3.17
N THR A 222 7.29 -12.07 2.84
CA THR A 222 7.38 -13.36 3.56
C THR A 222 8.73 -14.05 3.31
N ALA A 223 9.02 -15.13 4.05
CA ALA A 223 10.23 -15.93 3.85
C ALA A 223 10.33 -16.54 2.45
N THR A 224 9.19 -16.85 1.82
CA THR A 224 9.11 -17.32 0.43
C THR A 224 9.09 -16.17 -0.59
N GLY A 225 9.18 -14.93 -0.10
CA GLY A 225 9.26 -13.74 -0.93
C GLY A 225 7.92 -13.21 -1.44
N GLN A 226 6.80 -13.73 -0.95
CA GLN A 226 5.48 -13.17 -1.25
C GLN A 226 5.31 -11.81 -0.58
N THR A 227 4.82 -10.83 -1.32
CA THR A 227 4.40 -9.51 -0.83
C THR A 227 2.95 -9.26 -1.24
N THR A 228 2.14 -8.77 -0.32
CA THR A 228 0.77 -8.34 -0.62
C THR A 228 0.71 -6.82 -0.64
N ILE A 229 0.09 -6.28 -1.69
CA ILE A 229 -0.20 -4.86 -1.80
C ILE A 229 -1.71 -4.69 -1.72
N ARG A 230 -2.18 -3.83 -0.83
CA ARG A 230 -3.56 -3.33 -0.84
C ARG A 230 -3.55 -1.93 -1.43
N ALA A 231 -4.23 -1.75 -2.55
CA ALA A 231 -4.29 -0.50 -3.29
C ALA A 231 -5.68 0.14 -3.18
N SER A 232 -5.72 1.43 -2.84
CA SER A 232 -6.91 2.28 -2.95
C SER A 232 -6.55 3.49 -3.80
N ALA A 233 -7.41 3.88 -4.74
CA ALA A 233 -7.14 4.98 -5.63
C ALA A 233 -8.30 5.95 -5.76
N TRP A 234 -7.95 7.19 -6.07
CA TRP A 234 -8.87 8.27 -6.35
C TRP A 234 -8.49 8.93 -7.67
N ASN A 235 -9.47 9.18 -8.54
CA ASN A 235 -9.29 10.02 -9.72
C ASN A 235 -9.02 11.45 -9.26
N MET A 236 -8.04 12.08 -9.88
CA MET A 236 -7.69 13.48 -9.70
C MET A 236 -8.37 14.31 -10.78
N THR A 237 -9.02 15.41 -10.38
CA THR A 237 -9.58 16.39 -11.31
C THR A 237 -9.13 17.78 -10.89
N THR A 238 -8.54 18.52 -11.82
CA THR A 238 -8.00 19.87 -11.65
C THR A 238 -8.86 20.88 -12.37
#